data_AF-A0A5N0GYK5-F1
#
_entry.id   AF-A0A5N0GYK5-F1
#
_cell.length_a   1.000
_cell.length_b   1.000
_cell.length_c   1.000
_cell.angle_alpha   90.00
_cell.angle_beta   90.00
_cell.angle_gamma   90.00
#
_symmetry.space_group_name_H-M   'P 1'
#
loop_
_entity.id
_entity.type
_entity.pdbx_description
1 polymer ?
#
loop_
_entity_poly.entity_id
_entity_poly.type
_entity_poly.pdbx_seq_one_letter_code
_entity_poly.pdbx_strand_id
1 'polypeptide(L)' 'PLPYMSALHQFADIHGQRDGYFHVELMSVRRSATALKYLAASESAMEAFISDVTPESVAERLRALR' A
#
# COMPACT_ATOMS: atom_id res chain seq x y z
N PRO A 1 5.43 -1.64 17.36
CA PRO A 1 5.88 -1.49 15.95
C PRO A 1 4.71 -1.65 14.97
N LEU A 2 4.71 -0.93 13.84
CA LEU A 2 3.69 -1.10 12.77
C LEU A 2 4.11 -2.28 11.89
N PRO A 3 3.34 -3.38 11.79
CA PRO A 3 3.65 -4.43 10.82
C PRO A 3 3.41 -3.90 9.42
N TYR A 4 4.39 -4.08 8.52
CA TYR A 4 4.32 -3.60 7.14
C TYR A 4 4.99 -4.57 6.17
N MET A 5 4.59 -4.45 4.91
CA MET A 5 5.27 -5.01 3.74
C MET A 5 5.81 -3.84 2.91
N SER A 6 6.97 -4.05 2.28
CA SER A 6 7.58 -3.08 1.37
C SER A 6 7.83 -3.72 0.02
N ALA A 7 7.47 -3.02 -1.05
CA ALA A 7 7.79 -3.41 -2.42
C ALA A 7 8.65 -2.32 -3.07
N LEU A 8 9.75 -2.73 -3.71
CA LEU A 8 10.63 -1.85 -4.47
C LEU A 8 10.34 -2.08 -5.95
N HIS A 9 9.76 -1.09 -6.60
CA HIS A 9 9.42 -1.14 -8.02
C HIS A 9 10.55 -0.47 -8.80
N GLN A 10 11.33 -1.29 -9.50
CA GLN A 10 12.47 -0.87 -10.33
C GLN A 10 12.15 -1.07 -11.81
N PHE A 11 12.81 -0.27 -12.66
CA PHE A 11 12.59 -0.27 -14.10
C PHE A 11 13.94 -0.30 -14.83
N ALA A 12 13.95 -0.89 -16.02
CA ALA A 12 15.11 -0.98 -16.90
C ALA A 12 14.97 0.01 -18.07
N ASP A 13 16.10 0.46 -18.61
CA ASP A 13 16.14 1.34 -19.79
C ASP A 13 15.85 0.55 -21.09
N ILE A 14 14.61 0.09 -21.23
CA ILE A 14 14.09 -0.61 -22.40
C ILE A 14 12.80 0.05 -22.88
N HIS A 15 12.52 -0.04 -24.18
CA HIS A 15 11.38 0.66 -24.80
C HIS A 15 10.05 0.39 -24.11
N GLY A 16 9.81 -0.85 -23.64
CA GLY A 16 8.57 -1.25 -22.96
C GLY A 16 8.40 -0.74 -21.51
N GLN A 17 9.39 -0.06 -20.93
CA GLN A 17 9.35 0.47 -19.57
C GLN A 17 9.64 1.97 -19.50
N ARG A 18 9.53 2.69 -20.63
CA ARG A 18 9.91 4.10 -20.75
C ARG A 18 9.15 5.06 -19.84
N ASP A 19 7.92 4.72 -19.46
CA ASP A 19 7.10 5.55 -18.55
C ASP A 19 7.26 5.14 -17.07
N GLY A 20 8.11 4.15 -16.79
CA GLY A 20 8.39 3.67 -15.45
C GLY A 20 9.33 4.58 -14.66
N TYR A 21 9.23 4.55 -13.33
CA TYR A 21 10.14 5.24 -12.44
C TYR A 21 10.31 4.48 -11.13
N PHE A 22 11.52 4.52 -10.56
CA PHE A 22 11.76 3.88 -9.28
C PHE A 22 10.85 4.44 -8.18
N HIS A 23 10.13 3.57 -7.48
CA HIS A 23 9.38 3.95 -6.29
C HIS A 23 9.29 2.79 -5.30
N VAL A 24 8.92 3.14 -4.07
CA VAL A 24 8.74 2.21 -2.96
C VAL A 24 7.30 2.30 -2.49
N GLU A 25 6.64 1.15 -2.43
CA GLU A 25 5.34 1.03 -1.79
C GLU A 25 5.50 0.45 -0.39
N LEU A 26 4.81 1.06 0.57
CA LEU A 26 4.76 0.62 1.97
C LEU A 26 3.30 0.38 2.34
N MET A 27 2.97 -0.88 2.63
CA MET A 27 1.61 -1.26 2.99
C MET A 27 1.59 -1.84 4.40
N SER A 28 0.70 -1.33 5.25
CA SER A 28 0.44 -1.95 6.55
C SER A 28 -0.85 -2.75 6.51
N VAL A 29 -0.80 -3.95 7.10
CA VAL A 29 -1.99 -4.75 7.37
C VAL A 29 -2.69 -4.34 8.67
N ARG A 30 -2.22 -3.34 9.42
CA ARG A 30 -2.82 -2.95 10.70
C ARG A 30 -4.06 -2.09 10.48
N ARG A 31 -5.25 -2.60 10.86
CA ARG A 31 -6.53 -1.87 10.85
C ARG A 31 -6.74 -1.05 12.13
N SER A 32 -6.38 -1.62 13.28
CA SER A 32 -6.47 -0.96 14.60
C SER A 32 -5.37 -1.47 15.54
N ALA A 33 -5.40 -1.08 16.81
CA ALA A 33 -4.47 -1.61 17.81
C ALA A 33 -4.59 -3.13 18.00
N THR A 34 -5.75 -3.73 17.70
CA THR A 34 -6.07 -5.14 17.95
C THR A 34 -6.52 -5.91 16.72
N ALA A 35 -6.55 -5.28 15.53
CA ALA A 35 -7.06 -5.88 14.31
C ALA A 35 -6.11 -5.74 13.12
N LEU A 36 -6.04 -6.80 12.32
CA LEU A 36 -5.30 -6.86 11.05
C LEU A 36 -6.26 -7.03 9.86
N LYS A 37 -5.84 -6.54 8.70
CA LYS A 37 -6.44 -6.78 7.39
C LYS A 37 -5.84 -8.07 6.83
N TYR A 38 -6.71 -8.98 6.41
CA TYR A 38 -6.35 -10.19 5.67
C TYR A 38 -6.77 -10.02 4.21
N LEU A 39 -5.91 -10.43 3.28
CA LEU A 39 -6.28 -10.55 1.87
C LEU A 39 -7.18 -11.77 1.74
N ALA A 40 -8.44 -11.54 1.34
CA ALA A 40 -9.46 -12.57 1.22
C ALA A 40 -9.91 -12.70 -0.24
N ALA A 41 -11.10 -13.25 -0.49
CA ALA A 41 -11.58 -13.49 -1.85
C ALA A 41 -11.67 -12.21 -2.69
N SER A 42 -12.07 -11.07 -2.11
CA SER A 42 -12.11 -9.78 -2.81
C SER A 42 -10.76 -9.41 -3.42
N GLU A 43 -9.70 -9.45 -2.61
CA GLU A 43 -8.37 -9.04 -3.05
C GLU A 43 -7.68 -10.14 -3.86
N SER A 44 -7.77 -11.40 -3.42
CA SER A 44 -7.00 -12.51 -3.97
C SER A 44 -7.64 -13.18 -5.19
N ALA A 45 -8.96 -13.14 -5.33
CA ALA A 45 -9.66 -13.80 -6.43
C ALA A 45 -10.34 -12.82 -7.38
N MET A 46 -10.72 -11.63 -6.90
CA MET A 46 -11.44 -10.62 -7.70
C MET A 46 -10.60 -9.37 -7.99
N GLU A 47 -9.36 -9.31 -7.49
CA GLU A 47 -8.46 -8.16 -7.65
C GLU A 47 -9.08 -6.82 -7.19
N ALA A 48 -10.03 -6.90 -6.25
CA ALA A 48 -10.78 -5.76 -5.73
C ALA A 48 -10.29 -5.39 -4.33
N PHE A 49 -9.78 -4.17 -4.18
CA PHE A 49 -9.20 -3.67 -2.94
C PHE A 49 -10.14 -2.70 -2.24
N ILE A 50 -10.49 -2.98 -0.98
CA ILE A 50 -11.46 -2.20 -0.20
C ILE A 50 -10.80 -1.66 1.07
N SER A 51 -10.94 -0.35 1.27
CA SER A 51 -10.50 0.40 2.45
C SER A 51 -11.69 1.12 3.10
N ASP A 52 -11.69 1.18 4.44
CA ASP A 52 -12.74 1.85 5.23
C ASP A 52 -12.38 3.31 5.53
N VAL A 53 -11.18 3.75 5.12
CA VAL A 53 -10.65 5.11 5.31
C VAL A 53 -10.18 5.67 3.98
N THR A 54 -10.32 6.98 3.80
CA THR A 54 -9.86 7.65 2.60
C THR A 54 -8.35 7.90 2.66
N PRO A 55 -7.63 7.88 1.53
CA PRO A 55 -6.20 8.18 1.49
C PRO A 55 -5.85 9.55 2.10
N GLU A 56 -6.70 10.55 1.92
CA GLU A 56 -6.51 11.92 2.41
C GLU A 56 -6.47 11.95 3.95
N SER A 57 -7.41 11.23 4.59
CA SER A 57 -7.48 11.15 6.05
C SER A 57 -6.25 10.45 6.65
N VAL A 58 -5.76 9.42 5.97
CA VAL A 58 -4.54 8.70 6.39
C VAL A 58 -3.32 9.60 6.23
N ALA A 59 -3.19 10.30 5.10
CA ALA A 59 -2.08 11.21 4.84
C ALA A 59 -2.04 12.37 5.84
N GLU A 60 -3.19 12.94 6.20
CA GLU A 60 -3.30 13.96 7.25
C GLU A 60 -2.83 13.41 8.60
N ARG A 61 -3.34 12.23 9.01
CA ARG A 61 -2.93 11.59 10.26
C ARG A 61 -1.43 11.33 10.32
N LEU A 62 -0.82 10.84 9.24
CA LEU A 62 0.61 10.59 9.18
C LEU A 62 1.43 11.88 9.31
N ARG A 63 0.99 12.98 8.68
CA ARG A 63 1.63 14.30 8.81
C ARG A 63 1.53 14.88 10.23
N ALA A 64 0.44 14.60 10.94
CA ALA A 64 0.22 15.06 12.31
C ALA A 64 1.06 14.32 13.37
N LEU A 65 1.64 13.15 13.04
CA LEU A 65 2.55 12.40 13.91
C LEU A 65 4.00 12.91 13.86
N ARG A 66 4.25 14.03 13.15
CA ARG A 66 5.55 14.66 13.00
C ARG A 66 6.02 15.34 14.28
#